data_AF-A0A835Y4W6-F1
#
_entry.id   AF-A0A835Y4W6-F1
#
_cell.length_a   1.000
_cell.length_b   1.000
_cell.length_c   1.000
_cell.angle_alpha   90.00
_cell.angle_beta   90.00
_cell.angle_gamma   90.00
#
_symmetry.space_group_name_H-M   'P 1'
#
loop_
_entity.id
_entity.type
_entity.pdbx_description
1 polymer ?
#
loop_
_entity_poly.entity_id
_entity_poly.type
_entity_poly.pdbx_seq_one_letter_code
_entity_poly.pdbx_strand_id
1 'polypeptide(L)'
;MGVKLFLVSIGTVERSRDFAKETQFPTDLLFADPANALYDALGLVKGVGVTFLSIDTPLAIKKRIDEDRTGDLMEIMPRWKPWLPPKSDQGLQQGGMFMFEGDRTAFTHYDPSTSAHADLQALLSKASALTAADCGTDACEVPPPRPPQGR
;
A
#
# COMPACT_ATOMS: atom_id res chain seq x y z
N MET A 1 9.36 19.83 -11.21
CA MET A 1 9.03 18.47 -11.68
C MET A 1 8.25 17.79 -10.57
N GLY A 2 7.16 17.09 -10.88
CA GLY A 2 6.21 16.60 -9.87
C GLY A 2 6.23 15.08 -9.77
N VAL A 3 6.19 14.56 -8.55
CA VAL A 3 5.98 13.14 -8.25
C VAL A 3 4.48 12.86 -8.32
N LYS A 4 4.08 11.80 -9.04
CA LYS A 4 2.69 11.31 -9.06
C LYS A 4 2.54 10.15 -8.08
N LEU A 5 1.52 10.21 -7.24
CA LEU A 5 1.17 9.12 -6.32
C LEU A 5 -0.08 8.41 -6.86
N PHE A 6 0.07 7.13 -7.18
CA PHE A 6 -1.04 6.25 -7.53
C PHE A 6 -1.34 5.30 -6.38
N LEU A 7 -2.63 5.05 -6.14
CA LEU A 7 -3.09 4.06 -5.19
C LEU A 7 -3.76 2.92 -5.95
N VAL A 8 -3.34 1.68 -5.69
CA VAL A 8 -4.03 0.49 -6.17
C VAL A 8 -4.59 -0.24 -4.97
N SER A 9 -5.91 -0.40 -4.92
CA SER A 9 -6.61 -1.05 -3.81
C SER A 9 -7.20 -2.38 -4.26
N ILE A 10 -7.01 -3.45 -3.48
CA ILE A 10 -7.84 -4.65 -3.62
C ILE A 10 -9.30 -4.29 -3.36
N GLY A 11 -10.16 -4.76 -4.26
CA GLY A 11 -11.60 -4.59 -4.16
C GLY A 11 -12.23 -4.12 -5.46
N THR A 12 -13.54 -3.88 -5.39
CA THR A 12 -14.31 -3.45 -6.57
C THR A 12 -14.16 -1.95 -6.81
N VAL A 13 -14.42 -1.51 -8.04
CA VAL A 13 -14.49 -0.08 -8.40
C VAL A 13 -15.47 0.68 -7.50
N GLU A 14 -16.58 0.05 -7.11
CA GLU A 14 -17.55 0.64 -6.19
C GLU A 14 -16.92 0.95 -4.83
N ARG A 15 -16.09 0.04 -4.29
CA ARG A 15 -15.39 0.26 -3.02
C ARG A 15 -14.30 1.33 -3.11
N SER A 16 -13.59 1.38 -4.24
CA SER A 16 -12.65 2.48 -4.51
C SER A 16 -13.36 3.84 -4.55
N ARG A 17 -14.60 3.92 -5.08
CA ARG A 17 -15.41 5.14 -5.05
C ARG A 17 -15.85 5.52 -3.64
N ASP A 18 -16.28 4.54 -2.83
CA ASP A 18 -16.59 4.78 -1.41
C ASP A 18 -15.37 5.34 -0.68
N PHE A 19 -14.19 4.73 -0.87
CA PHE A 19 -12.92 5.20 -0.30
C PHE A 19 -12.60 6.64 -0.73
N ALA A 20 -12.68 6.95 -2.04
CA ALA A 20 -12.42 8.30 -2.54
C ALA A 20 -13.41 9.33 -1.99
N LYS A 21 -14.68 8.94 -1.77
CA LYS A 21 -15.68 9.82 -1.17
C LYS A 21 -15.37 10.14 0.29
N GLU A 22 -14.96 9.16 1.08
CA GLU A 22 -14.66 9.35 2.51
C GLU A 22 -13.31 10.05 2.75
N THR A 23 -12.31 9.77 1.91
CA THR A 23 -10.94 10.30 2.08
C THR A 23 -10.62 11.52 1.21
N GLN A 24 -11.50 11.83 0.25
CA GLN A 24 -11.28 12.84 -0.78
C GLN A 24 -10.05 12.57 -1.68
N PHE A 25 -9.59 11.31 -1.73
CA PHE A 25 -8.49 10.92 -2.60
C PHE A 25 -8.86 11.09 -4.10
N PRO A 26 -7.96 11.64 -4.94
CA PRO A 26 -8.25 11.85 -6.36
C PRO A 26 -8.56 10.55 -7.11
N THR A 27 -9.74 10.46 -7.73
CA THR A 27 -10.21 9.23 -8.38
C THR A 27 -9.42 8.85 -9.62
N ASP A 28 -8.79 9.82 -10.29
CA ASP A 28 -7.91 9.61 -11.44
C ASP A 28 -6.55 8.97 -11.05
N LEU A 29 -6.24 8.96 -9.75
CA LEU A 29 -5.04 8.36 -9.19
C LEU A 29 -5.34 7.03 -8.44
N LEU A 30 -6.59 6.57 -8.44
CA LEU A 30 -7.05 5.38 -7.71
C LEU A 30 -7.50 4.26 -8.66
N PHE A 31 -6.83 3.11 -8.59
CA PHE A 31 -7.15 1.92 -9.36
C PHE A 31 -7.70 0.81 -8.47
N ALA A 32 -8.75 0.15 -8.94
CA ALA A 32 -9.32 -1.03 -8.29
C ALA A 32 -8.68 -2.30 -8.85
N ASP A 33 -8.22 -3.20 -7.98
CA ASP A 33 -7.72 -4.52 -8.34
C ASP A 33 -8.63 -5.64 -7.78
N PRO A 34 -9.79 -5.89 -8.41
CA PRO A 34 -10.75 -6.87 -7.90
C PRO A 34 -10.22 -8.30 -7.94
N ALA A 35 -9.24 -8.57 -8.82
CA ALA A 35 -8.67 -9.88 -9.05
C ALA A 35 -7.35 -10.10 -8.29
N ASN A 36 -6.88 -9.12 -7.49
CA ASN A 36 -5.57 -9.10 -6.84
C ASN A 36 -4.40 -9.39 -7.79
N ALA A 37 -4.56 -9.06 -9.08
CA ALA A 37 -3.59 -9.38 -10.13
C ALA A 37 -2.28 -8.61 -9.96
N LEU A 38 -2.34 -7.34 -9.54
CA LEU A 38 -1.13 -6.56 -9.26
C LEU A 38 -0.43 -7.08 -8.01
N TYR A 39 -1.20 -7.40 -6.98
CA TYR A 39 -0.66 -7.91 -5.71
C TYR A 39 0.05 -9.25 -5.91
N ASP A 40 -0.51 -10.12 -6.75
CA ASP A 40 0.10 -11.39 -7.15
C ASP A 40 1.36 -11.15 -8.00
N ALA A 41 1.30 -10.24 -8.97
CA ALA A 41 2.44 -9.91 -9.84
C ALA A 41 3.63 -9.31 -9.08
N LEU A 42 3.36 -8.48 -8.06
CA LEU A 42 4.39 -7.89 -7.20
C LEU A 42 4.86 -8.85 -6.09
N GLY A 43 4.17 -9.97 -5.86
CA GLY A 43 4.52 -10.89 -4.78
C GLY A 43 4.35 -10.29 -3.37
N LEU A 44 3.32 -9.47 -3.19
CA LEU A 44 3.00 -8.83 -1.91
C LEU A 44 2.70 -9.87 -0.82
N VAL A 45 2.96 -9.50 0.45
CA VAL A 45 2.81 -10.43 1.58
C VAL A 45 1.34 -10.81 1.75
N LYS A 46 1.09 -12.11 1.94
CA LYS A 46 -0.25 -12.67 2.18
C LYS A 46 -0.18 -13.77 3.21
N GLY A 47 -1.02 -13.72 4.25
CA GLY A 47 -1.18 -14.88 5.13
C GLY A 47 -1.72 -14.57 6.52
N VAL A 48 -2.48 -15.52 7.07
CA VAL A 48 -3.13 -15.44 8.40
C VAL A 48 -2.12 -15.15 9.51
N GLY A 49 -0.94 -15.77 9.47
CA GLY A 49 0.09 -15.55 10.50
C GLY A 49 0.60 -14.12 10.52
N VAL A 50 0.74 -13.50 9.36
CA VAL A 50 1.16 -12.09 9.22
C VAL A 50 0.03 -11.14 9.59
N THR A 51 -1.22 -11.48 9.25
CA THR A 51 -2.39 -10.61 9.48
C THR A 51 -2.91 -10.66 10.92
N PHE A 52 -2.87 -11.84 11.57
CA PHE A 52 -3.51 -12.08 12.87
C PHE A 52 -2.56 -12.59 13.97
N LEU A 53 -1.36 -13.09 13.62
CA LEU A 53 -0.42 -13.67 14.59
C LEU A 53 0.94 -12.94 14.63
N SER A 54 1.10 -11.82 13.92
CA SER A 54 2.35 -11.05 13.95
C SER A 54 2.43 -10.17 15.20
N ILE A 55 3.63 -10.02 15.75
CA ILE A 55 3.90 -9.05 16.83
C ILE A 55 3.90 -7.60 16.30
N ASP A 56 4.08 -7.44 15.00
CA ASP A 56 4.15 -6.14 14.35
C ASP A 56 2.79 -5.43 14.37
N THR A 57 1.68 -6.18 14.30
CA THR A 57 0.32 -5.63 14.40
C THR A 57 0.06 -4.95 15.77
N PRO A 58 0.24 -5.62 16.93
CA PRO A 58 0.08 -4.96 18.22
C PRO A 58 1.12 -3.87 18.47
N LEU A 59 2.36 -3.99 17.97
CA LEU A 59 3.35 -2.93 18.05
C LEU A 59 2.96 -1.69 17.24
N ALA A 60 2.42 -1.86 16.03
CA ALA A 60 1.95 -0.76 15.19
C ALA A 60 0.72 -0.06 15.79
N ILE A 61 -0.23 -0.83 16.34
CA ILE A 61 -1.38 -0.28 17.08
C ILE A 61 -0.89 0.50 18.31
N LYS A 62 0.04 -0.07 19.10
CA LYS A 62 0.63 0.60 20.27
C LYS A 62 1.33 1.90 19.88
N LYS A 63 2.16 1.89 18.84
CA LYS A 63 2.84 3.09 18.33
C LYS A 63 1.84 4.19 17.98
N ARG A 64 0.73 3.83 17.33
CA ARG A 64 -0.32 4.77 16.96
C ARG A 64 -1.03 5.39 18.17
N ILE A 65 -1.22 4.61 19.24
CA ILE A 65 -1.75 5.11 20.53
C ILE A 65 -0.73 6.02 21.22
N ASP A 66 0.53 5.60 21.30
CA ASP A 66 1.60 6.38 21.95
C ASP A 66 1.84 7.74 21.25
N GLU A 67 1.58 7.80 19.94
CA GLU A 67 1.67 9.02 19.10
C GLU A 67 0.36 9.84 19.06
N ASP A 68 -0.67 9.48 19.83
CA ASP A 68 -2.00 10.14 19.85
C ASP A 68 -2.68 10.21 18.47
N ARG A 69 -2.41 9.23 17.60
CA ARG A 69 -2.93 9.15 16.23
C ARG A 69 -4.18 8.26 16.13
N THR A 70 -5.05 8.27 17.13
CA THR A 70 -6.28 7.44 17.15
C THR A 70 -7.55 8.20 16.80
N GLY A 71 -7.52 9.53 16.82
CA GLY A 71 -8.72 10.37 16.63
C GLY A 71 -9.39 10.20 15.26
N ASP A 72 -8.60 10.12 14.19
CA ASP A 72 -9.05 9.86 12.82
C ASP A 72 -9.74 8.50 12.67
N LEU A 73 -9.24 7.46 13.35
CA LEU A 73 -9.88 6.15 13.33
C LEU A 73 -11.26 6.22 14.00
N MET A 74 -11.35 6.84 15.17
CA MET A 74 -12.61 7.01 15.90
C MET A 74 -13.63 7.84 15.09
N GLU A 75 -13.17 8.79 14.29
CA GLU A 75 -14.02 9.60 13.42
C GLU A 75 -14.63 8.79 12.25
N ILE A 76 -13.85 7.86 11.68
CA ILE A 76 -14.25 7.08 10.50
C ILE A 76 -15.09 5.85 10.87
N MET A 77 -14.84 5.24 12.03
CA MET A 77 -15.51 4.00 12.47
C MET A 77 -17.05 4.02 12.32
N PRO A 78 -17.79 5.10 12.65
CA PRO A 78 -19.24 5.14 12.48
C PRO A 78 -19.72 5.13 11.02
N ARG A 79 -18.86 5.53 10.07
CA ARG A 79 -19.15 5.58 8.62
C ARG A 79 -18.68 4.32 7.91
N TRP A 80 -17.85 3.51 8.56
CA TRP A 80 -17.31 2.28 8.02
C TRP A 80 -18.42 1.25 7.79
N LYS A 81 -18.49 0.74 6.55
CA LYS A 81 -19.45 -0.30 6.17
C LYS A 81 -18.71 -1.64 6.11
N PRO A 82 -19.14 -2.65 6.90
CA PRO A 82 -18.59 -3.99 6.78
C PRO A 82 -18.66 -4.47 5.33
N TRP A 83 -17.56 -5.01 4.84
CA TRP A 83 -17.46 -5.49 3.47
C TRP A 83 -16.70 -6.80 3.44
N LEU A 84 -17.23 -7.74 2.66
CA LEU A 84 -16.57 -8.99 2.34
C LEU A 84 -15.91 -8.86 0.96
N PRO A 85 -14.59 -9.09 0.85
CA PRO A 85 -13.92 -9.10 -0.43
C PRO A 85 -14.44 -10.21 -1.35
N PRO A 86 -14.37 -10.04 -2.69
CA PRO A 86 -14.77 -11.05 -3.67
C PRO A 86 -14.11 -12.41 -3.47
N LYS A 87 -12.84 -12.42 -3.01
CA LYS A 87 -12.14 -13.64 -2.62
C LYS A 87 -11.93 -13.63 -1.11
N SER A 88 -12.19 -14.77 -0.46
CA SER A 88 -12.12 -14.89 1.01
C SER A 88 -10.72 -14.63 1.58
N ASP A 89 -9.67 -14.86 0.80
CA ASP A 89 -8.28 -14.71 1.23
C ASP A 89 -7.70 -13.31 0.98
N GLN A 90 -8.44 -12.42 0.31
CA GLN A 90 -8.02 -11.03 0.05
C GLN A 90 -7.90 -10.22 1.34
N GLY A 91 -8.64 -10.58 2.39
CA GLY A 91 -8.51 -9.95 3.71
C GLY A 91 -7.16 -10.21 4.41
N LEU A 92 -6.35 -11.13 3.88
CA LEU A 92 -5.03 -11.48 4.41
C LEU A 92 -3.88 -10.75 3.70
N GLN A 93 -4.23 -9.95 2.68
CA GLN A 93 -3.24 -9.31 1.83
C GLN A 93 -2.66 -8.07 2.50
N GLN A 94 -1.34 -7.94 2.44
CA GLN A 94 -0.61 -6.75 2.86
C GLN A 94 -0.28 -5.88 1.65
N GLY A 95 -0.04 -4.60 1.94
CA GLY A 95 0.34 -3.61 0.94
C GLY A 95 1.83 -3.53 0.68
N GLY A 96 2.22 -2.43 0.07
CA GLY A 96 3.60 -2.05 -0.18
C GLY A 96 3.66 -0.70 -0.87
N MET A 97 4.87 -0.14 -0.96
CA MET A 97 5.15 1.12 -1.64
C MET A 97 6.26 0.93 -2.66
N PHE A 98 6.02 1.38 -3.88
CA PHE A 98 6.94 1.23 -5.00
C PHE A 98 7.14 2.60 -5.65
N MET A 99 8.40 2.95 -5.92
CA MET A 99 8.74 4.21 -6.57
C MET A 99 9.49 3.91 -7.86
N PHE A 100 9.05 4.56 -8.94
CA PHE A 100 9.61 4.41 -10.27
C PHE A 100 10.17 5.76 -10.73
N GLU A 101 11.35 5.73 -11.33
CA GLU A 101 11.96 6.85 -12.05
C GLU A 101 12.03 6.44 -13.51
N GLY A 102 11.00 6.81 -14.28
CA GLY A 102 10.86 6.33 -15.65
C GLY A 102 10.53 4.84 -15.71
N ASP A 103 11.41 4.09 -16.37
CA ASP A 103 11.37 2.63 -16.50
C ASP A 103 12.09 1.91 -15.35
N ARG A 104 12.78 2.65 -14.46
CA ARG A 104 13.61 2.10 -13.38
C ARG A 104 12.88 2.01 -12.04
N THR A 105 13.07 0.93 -11.29
CA THR A 105 12.57 0.84 -9.92
C THR A 105 13.55 1.53 -8.96
N ALA A 106 13.16 2.67 -8.41
CA ALA A 106 14.01 3.48 -7.52
C ALA A 106 13.87 3.08 -6.03
N PHE A 107 12.72 2.53 -5.64
CA PHE A 107 12.47 2.07 -4.26
C PHE A 107 11.38 1.00 -4.21
N THR A 108 11.55 0.05 -3.29
CA THR A 108 10.55 -0.96 -2.97
C THR A 108 10.41 -1.10 -1.47
N HIS A 109 9.17 -1.17 -0.99
CA HIS A 109 8.82 -1.56 0.35
C HIS A 109 7.65 -2.54 0.29
N TYR A 110 7.80 -3.67 0.96
CA TYR A 110 6.75 -4.65 1.16
C TYR A 110 6.30 -4.52 2.60
N ASP A 111 5.01 -4.28 2.84
CA ASP A 111 4.50 -4.19 4.21
C ASP A 111 4.66 -5.58 4.86
N PRO A 112 5.47 -5.72 5.93
CA PRO A 112 5.72 -7.01 6.54
C PRO A 112 4.49 -7.54 7.28
N SER A 113 3.57 -6.67 7.70
CA SER A 113 2.32 -7.00 8.37
C SER A 113 1.28 -5.88 8.29
N THR A 114 0.10 -6.15 8.87
CA THR A 114 -0.96 -5.16 9.03
C THR A 114 -0.41 -3.95 9.80
N SER A 115 -0.68 -2.76 9.28
CA SER A 115 -0.28 -1.47 9.87
C SER A 115 1.24 -1.18 9.94
N ALA A 116 2.09 -2.02 9.35
CA ALA A 116 3.54 -1.82 9.28
C ALA A 116 3.96 -1.19 7.94
N HIS A 117 3.39 -0.03 7.61
CA HIS A 117 3.61 0.63 6.31
C HIS A 117 4.98 1.33 6.21
N ALA A 118 5.42 1.59 4.97
CA ALA A 118 6.56 2.44 4.70
C ALA A 118 6.42 3.84 5.34
N ASP A 119 7.53 4.42 5.77
CA ASP A 119 7.57 5.81 6.22
C ASP A 119 7.38 6.75 5.01
N LEU A 120 6.22 7.43 4.99
CA LEU A 120 5.86 8.36 3.92
C LEU A 120 6.81 9.55 3.83
N GLN A 121 7.29 10.09 4.96
CA GLN A 121 8.19 11.24 4.94
C GLN A 121 9.57 10.86 4.39
N ALA A 122 10.07 9.69 4.78
CA ALA A 122 11.30 9.15 4.20
C ALA A 122 11.14 8.93 2.69
N LEU A 123 9.96 8.47 2.24
CA LEU A 123 9.67 8.28 0.82
C LEU A 123 9.62 9.61 0.06
N LEU A 124 8.89 10.61 0.57
CA LEU A 124 8.80 11.93 -0.05
C LEU A 124 10.17 12.62 -0.14
N SER A 125 11.01 12.45 0.90
CA SER A 125 12.39 12.95 0.90
C SER A 125 13.21 12.32 -0.22
N LYS A 126 13.12 10.99 -0.40
CA LYS A 126 13.79 10.29 -1.52
C LYS A 126 13.25 10.74 -2.88
N ALA A 127 11.92 10.87 -3.01
CA ALA A 127 11.29 11.28 -4.25
C ALA A 127 11.69 12.71 -4.67
N SER A 128 11.88 13.61 -3.70
CA SER A 128 12.33 14.99 -3.96
C SER A 128 13.77 15.08 -4.49
N ALA A 129 14.58 14.06 -4.24
CA ALA A 129 15.96 13.96 -4.73
C ALA A 129 16.05 13.31 -6.13
N LEU A 130 14.94 12.76 -6.65
CA LEU A 130 14.92 12.20 -8.00
C LEU A 130 14.92 13.32 -9.03
N THR A 131 15.81 13.22 -10.00
CA THR A 131 15.74 14.00 -11.24
C THR A 131 14.82 13.27 -12.22
N ALA A 132 14.22 13.94 -13.23
CA ALA A 132 13.65 13.12 -14.29
C ALA A 132 14.81 12.53 -15.09
N ALA A 133 14.92 11.22 -15.07
CA ALA A 133 15.69 10.52 -16.08
C ALA A 133 14.95 10.65 -17.42
N ASP A 134 15.71 10.88 -18.49
CA ASP A 134 15.25 10.61 -19.84
C ASP A 134 15.04 9.09 -19.94
N CYS A 135 13.78 8.66 -20.01
CA CYS A 135 13.44 7.25 -20.11
C CYS A 135 13.83 6.77 -21.51
N GLY A 136 14.77 5.82 -21.58
CA GLY A 136 15.14 5.14 -22.82
C GLY A 136 14.06 4.15 -23.28
N THR A 137 14.28 3.54 -24.44
CA THR A 137 13.42 2.46 -24.97
C THR A 137 13.70 1.09 -24.34
N ASP A 138 14.38 1.04 -23.20
CA ASP A 138 14.75 -0.20 -22.54
C ASP A 138 13.54 -0.83 -21.82
N ALA A 139 13.64 -2.12 -21.52
CA ALA A 139 12.56 -2.85 -20.86
C ALA A 139 12.35 -2.33 -19.42
N CYS A 140 11.09 -2.06 -19.05
CA CYS A 140 10.73 -1.64 -17.70
C CYS A 140 11.32 -2.58 -16.63
N GLU A 141 12.05 -2.01 -15.68
CA GLU A 141 12.56 -2.73 -14.51
C GLU A 141 11.39 -3.03 -13.56
N VAL A 142 11.05 -4.32 -13.47
CA VAL A 142 10.06 -4.81 -12.50
C VAL A 142 10.68 -4.76 -11.10
N PRO A 143 9.92 -4.38 -10.06
CA PRO A 143 10.40 -4.40 -8.69
C PRO A 143 11.05 -5.74 -8.32
N PRO A 144 12.22 -5.74 -7.65
CA PRO A 144 12.84 -6.97 -7.21
C PRO A 144 11.88 -7.75 -6.30
N PRO A 145 11.92 -9.10 -6.36
CA PRO A 145 11.07 -9.92 -5.52
C PRO A 145 11.34 -9.63 -4.04
N ARG A 146 10.31 -9.76 -3.22
CA ARG A 146 10.40 -9.60 -1.78
C ARG A 146 11.58 -10.42 -1.19
N PRO A 147 12.41 -9.84 -0.31
CA PRO A 147 13.47 -10.58 0.37
C PRO A 147 12.89 -11.78 1.16
N PRO A 148 13.62 -12.91 1.25
CA PRO A 148 13.20 -14.02 2.10
C PRO A 148 13.05 -13.53 3.54
N GLN A 149 11.88 -13.76 4.13
CA GLN A 149 11.67 -13.50 5.56
C GLN A 149 12.49 -14.53 6.33
N GLY A 150 13.43 -14.07 7.16
CA GLY A 150 14.20 -14.93 8.06
C GLY A 150 13.26 -15.75 8.93
N ARG A 151 13.55 -17.05 9.06
CA ARG A 151 12.88 -17.95 10.01
C ARG A 151 13.15 -17.54 11.44
#